data_AF-A0A392NX70-F1
#
_entry.id   AF-A0A392NX70-F1
#
_cell.length_a   1.000
_cell.length_b   1.000
_cell.length_c   1.000
_cell.angle_alpha   90.00
_cell.angle_beta   90.00
_cell.angle_gamma   90.00
#
_symmetry.space_group_name_H-M   'P 1'
#
loop_
_entity.id
_entity.type
_entity.pdbx_description
1 polymer ?
#
loop_
_entity_poly.entity_id
_entity_poly.type
_entity_poly.pdbx_seq_one_letter_code
_entity_poly.pdbx_strand_id
1 'polypeptide(L)'
;VHLDYLENGADIITTASYQATIQGFKEKGFSDKEGENMLRRSVEIACEARDLYYERCAACSSGDKTDGRILKKRTILIAASVGSYGAYLADGSEYR
;
A
#
# COMPACT_ATOMS: atom_id res chain seq x y z
N VAL A 1 4.21 -5.61 5.99
CA VAL A 1 4.13 -5.70 4.50
C VAL A 1 4.67 -4.46 3.80
N HIS A 2 3.98 -3.30 3.77
CA HIS A 2 4.51 -2.11 3.05
C HIS A 2 5.91 -1.71 3.51
N LEU A 3 6.11 -1.61 4.82
CA LEU A 3 7.41 -1.32 5.41
C LEU A 3 8.47 -2.34 5.00
N ASP A 4 8.14 -3.62 4.98
CA ASP A 4 9.09 -4.68 4.57
C ASP A 4 9.51 -4.51 3.11
N TYR A 5 8.59 -4.17 2.21
CA TYR A 5 8.94 -3.85 0.81
C TYR A 5 9.90 -2.66 0.73
N LEU A 6 9.67 -1.61 1.53
CA LEU A 6 10.58 -0.46 1.60
C LEU A 6 11.94 -0.86 2.18
N GLU A 7 11.98 -1.66 3.25
CA GLU A 7 13.23 -2.16 3.83
C GLU A 7 13.97 -3.14 2.90
N ASN A 8 13.31 -3.69 1.88
CA ASN A 8 13.91 -4.53 0.83
C ASN A 8 14.16 -3.78 -0.49
N GLY A 9 14.04 -2.45 -0.50
CA GLY A 9 14.49 -1.61 -1.62
C GLY A 9 13.40 -1.11 -2.56
N ALA A 10 12.12 -1.33 -2.29
CA ALA A 10 11.05 -0.76 -3.11
C ALA A 10 11.05 0.77 -3.05
N ASP A 11 11.05 1.43 -4.21
CA ASP A 11 10.88 2.88 -4.35
C ASP A 11 9.42 3.29 -4.57
N ILE A 12 8.58 2.32 -4.99
CA ILE A 12 7.15 2.50 -5.20
C ILE A 12 6.42 1.38 -4.47
N ILE A 13 5.45 1.74 -3.63
CA ILE A 13 4.53 0.79 -3.01
C ILE A 13 3.11 1.06 -3.50
N THR A 14 2.36 -0.01 -3.72
CA THR A 14 0.94 0.07 -4.11
C THR A 14 0.04 -0.07 -2.91
N THR A 15 -1.05 0.68 -2.83
CA THR A 15 -2.05 0.52 -1.77
C THR A 15 -2.78 -0.82 -1.88
N ALA A 16 -3.34 -1.31 -0.78
CA ALA A 16 -4.15 -2.54 -0.72
C ALA A 16 -5.58 -2.33 -1.23
N SER A 17 -5.74 -1.67 -2.38
CA SER A 17 -7.05 -1.26 -2.92
C SER A 17 -7.44 -1.91 -4.25
N TYR A 18 -6.71 -2.92 -4.72
CA TYR A 18 -6.95 -3.55 -6.03
C TYR A 18 -8.41 -3.99 -6.21
N GLN A 19 -8.98 -4.72 -5.25
CA GLN A 19 -10.40 -5.15 -5.26
C GLN A 19 -11.30 -4.29 -4.35
N ALA A 20 -10.77 -3.21 -3.77
CA ALA A 20 -11.54 -2.36 -2.88
C ALA A 20 -12.44 -1.43 -3.71
N THR A 21 -13.69 -1.84 -3.96
CA THR A 21 -14.67 -1.04 -4.68
C THR A 21 -15.85 -0.71 -3.79
N ILE A 22 -16.47 0.46 -3.99
CA ILE A 22 -17.67 0.85 -3.25
C ILE A 22 -18.78 -0.20 -3.46
N GLN A 23 -18.93 -0.70 -4.69
CA GLN A 23 -19.89 -1.75 -5.03
C GLN A 23 -19.60 -3.06 -4.27
N GLY A 24 -18.36 -3.52 -4.28
CA GLY A 24 -17.97 -4.75 -3.56
C GLY A 24 -18.17 -4.63 -2.05
N PHE A 25 -17.90 -3.45 -1.47
CA PHE A 25 -18.19 -3.20 -0.06
C PHE A 25 -19.70 -3.16 0.24
N LYS A 26 -20.52 -2.58 -0.64
CA LYS A 26 -21.98 -2.63 -0.49
C LYS A 26 -22.54 -4.04 -0.46
N GLU A 27 -22.07 -4.92 -1.33
CA GLU A 27 -22.47 -6.33 -1.36
C GLU A 27 -22.11 -7.07 -0.06
N LYS A 28 -21.11 -6.56 0.67
CA LYS A 28 -20.71 -7.06 1.99
C LYS A 28 -21.42 -6.37 3.16
N GLY A 29 -22.35 -5.45 2.88
CA GLY A 29 -23.18 -4.77 3.89
C GLY A 29 -22.64 -3.42 4.38
N PHE A 30 -21.60 -2.88 3.75
CA PHE A 30 -21.07 -1.55 4.09
C PHE A 30 -21.81 -0.44 3.35
N SER A 31 -21.89 0.74 3.96
CA SER A 31 -22.36 1.96 3.31
C SER A 31 -21.34 2.50 2.30
N ASP A 32 -21.80 3.40 1.40
CA ASP A 32 -20.92 4.16 0.49
C ASP A 32 -19.76 4.81 1.25
N LYS A 33 -20.09 5.49 2.34
CA LYS A 33 -19.13 6.24 3.16
C LYS A 33 -18.10 5.32 3.82
N GLU A 34 -18.51 4.14 4.28
CA GLU A 34 -17.58 3.16 4.82
C GLU A 34 -16.64 2.64 3.73
N GLY A 35 -17.15 2.33 2.53
CA GLY A 35 -16.33 1.93 1.39
C GLY A 35 -15.29 2.98 0.98
N GLU A 36 -15.71 4.25 0.89
CA GLU A 36 -14.80 5.38 0.65
C GLU A 36 -13.74 5.53 1.75
N ASN A 37 -14.14 5.32 3.02
CA ASN A 37 -13.21 5.36 4.14
C ASN A 37 -12.20 4.22 4.08
N MET A 38 -12.58 3.02 3.67
CA MET A 38 -11.64 1.89 3.49
C MET A 38 -10.62 2.19 2.39
N LEU A 39 -11.06 2.80 1.28
CA LEU A 39 -10.16 3.27 0.22
C LEU A 39 -9.16 4.28 0.74
N ARG A 40 -9.62 5.31 1.48
CA ARG A 40 -8.75 6.31 2.10
C ARG A 40 -7.77 5.67 3.09
N ARG A 41 -8.26 4.74 3.91
CA ARG A 41 -7.45 4.02 4.90
C ARG A 41 -6.34 3.21 4.25
N SER A 42 -6.57 2.63 3.08
CA SER A 42 -5.53 1.90 2.34
C SER A 42 -4.34 2.80 1.95
N VAL A 43 -4.61 4.08 1.64
CA VAL A 43 -3.58 5.08 1.32
C VAL A 43 -2.88 5.54 2.58
N GLU A 44 -3.64 5.83 3.65
CA GLU A 44 -3.11 6.24 4.95
C GLU A 44 -2.09 5.24 5.48
N ILE A 45 -2.40 3.94 5.45
CA ILE A 45 -1.48 2.88 5.91
C ILE A 45 -0.19 2.85 5.08
N ALA A 46 -0.26 3.10 3.76
CA ALA A 46 0.93 3.19 2.92
C ALA A 46 1.78 4.44 3.24
N CYS A 47 1.12 5.57 3.54
CA CYS A 47 1.79 6.79 4.01
C CYS A 47 2.47 6.59 5.36
N GLU A 48 1.76 6.02 6.34
CA GLU A 48 2.29 5.68 7.67
C GLU A 48 3.55 4.80 7.55
N ALA A 49 3.53 3.79 6.66
CA ALA A 49 4.68 2.92 6.42
C ALA A 49 5.89 3.67 5.81
N ARG A 50 5.65 4.59 4.88
CA ARG A 50 6.70 5.44 4.29
C ARG A 50 7.31 6.37 5.34
N ASP A 51 6.47 6.99 6.15
CA ASP A 51 6.92 7.96 7.14
C ASP A 51 7.75 7.25 8.23
N LEU A 52 7.30 6.06 8.68
CA LEU A 52 8.07 5.19 9.57
C LEU A 52 9.41 4.74 8.95
N TYR A 53 9.43 4.44 7.65
CA TYR A 53 10.68 4.12 6.96
C TYR A 53 11.66 5.31 6.96
N TYR A 54 11.17 6.53 6.76
CA TYR A 54 12.00 7.74 6.82
C TYR A 54 12.54 8.01 8.23
N GLU A 55 11.73 7.80 9.27
CA GLU A 55 12.17 7.89 10.66
C GLU A 55 13.31 6.89 10.95
N ARG A 56 13.16 5.64 10.50
CA ARG A 56 14.21 4.61 10.62
C ARG A 56 15.49 5.00 9.87
N CYS A 57 15.36 5.53 8.66
CA CYS A 57 16.51 6.01 7.90
C CYS A 57 17.22 7.19 8.58
N ALA A 58 16.49 8.07 9.25
CA ALA A 58 17.07 9.20 9.97
C ALA A 58 17.79 8.76 11.26
N ALA A 59 17.24 7.77 11.97
CA ALA A 59 17.85 7.20 13.18
C ALA A 59 19.14 6.42 12.86
N CYS A 60 19.21 5.75 11.71
CA CYS A 60 20.41 5.04 11.26
C CYS A 60 21.44 6.01 10.66
N SER A 61 22.23 6.65 11.52
CA SER A 61 23.40 7.44 11.10
C SER A 61 24.59 6.51 10.83
N SER A 62 25.03 6.49 9.57
CA SER A 62 26.36 6.03 9.14
C SER A 62 26.68 4.53 9.32
N GLY A 63 26.44 3.76 8.26
CA GLY A 63 27.31 2.62 7.91
C GLY A 63 26.98 1.25 8.48
N ASP A 64 26.04 1.15 9.43
CA ASP A 64 25.69 -0.15 9.97
C ASP A 64 24.71 -0.89 9.04
N LYS A 65 25.21 -1.91 8.33
CA LYS A 65 24.39 -2.86 7.57
C LYS A 65 23.61 -3.69 8.57
N THR A 66 22.56 -3.13 9.15
CA THR A 66 21.66 -3.85 10.03
C THR A 66 20.85 -4.85 9.21
N ASP A 67 21.14 -6.13 9.42
CA ASP A 67 20.22 -7.25 9.19
C ASP A 67 19.66 -7.37 7.75
N GLY A 68 20.47 -7.06 6.74
CA GLY A 68 20.08 -7.18 5.32
C GLY A 68 19.08 -6.13 4.82
N ARG A 69 18.69 -5.16 5.65
CA ARG A 69 17.73 -4.11 5.30
C ARG A 69 18.38 -2.93 4.60
N ILE A 70 17.67 -2.36 3.62
CA ILE A 70 18.08 -1.21 2.84
C ILE A 70 17.46 0.05 3.46
N LEU A 71 18.11 0.58 4.49
CA LEU A 71 17.75 1.86 5.12
C LEU A 71 18.56 2.99 4.50
N LYS A 72 18.05 3.53 3.39
CA LYS A 72 18.65 4.67 2.67
C LYS A 72 17.61 5.73 2.39
N LYS A 73 17.98 7.00 2.57
CA LYS A 73 17.14 8.14 2.18
C LYS A 73 16.97 8.14 0.66
N ARG A 74 15.75 7.89 0.19
CA ARG A 74 15.37 7.87 -1.23
C ARG A 74 13.93 8.35 -1.38
N THR A 75 13.56 8.73 -2.59
CA THR A 75 12.20 9.18 -2.88
C THR A 75 11.26 7.97 -2.97
N ILE A 76 10.33 7.86 -2.03
CA ILE A 76 9.30 6.80 -2.05
C ILE A 76 7.98 7.36 -2.59
N LEU A 77 7.43 6.69 -3.59
CA LEU A 77 6.12 6.98 -4.17
C LEU A 77 5.07 5.98 -3.70
N ILE A 78 3.83 6.45 -3.57
CA ILE A 78 2.68 5.63 -3.23
C ILE A 78 1.74 5.64 -4.44
N ALA A 79 1.45 4.47 -4.98
CA ALA A 79 0.54 4.30 -6.10
C ALA A 79 -0.78 3.72 -5.60
N ALA A 80 -1.89 4.40 -5.87
CA ALA A 80 -3.20 3.84 -5.59
C ALA A 80 -3.45 2.66 -6.55
N SER A 81 -3.68 1.46 -6.00
CA SER A 81 -4.01 0.29 -6.80
C SER A 81 -5.47 0.36 -7.24
N VAL A 82 -5.70 0.34 -8.56
CA VAL A 82 -7.04 0.34 -9.17
C VAL A 82 -7.20 -0.96 -9.95
N GLY A 83 -8.05 -1.85 -9.46
CA GLY A 83 -8.37 -3.09 -10.16
C GLY A 83 -9.25 -2.87 -11.37
N SER A 84 -9.24 -3.86 -12.27
CA SER A 84 -10.17 -3.91 -13.39
C SER A 84 -11.60 -4.18 -12.89
N TYR A 85 -12.58 -3.96 -13.75
CA TYR A 85 -13.95 -4.39 -13.45
C TYR A 85 -14.04 -5.91 -13.21
N GLY A 86 -13.22 -6.70 -13.90
CA GLY A 86 -13.17 -8.15 -13.70
C GLY A 86 -12.66 -8.59 -12.32
N ALA A 87 -11.77 -7.80 -11.71
CA ALA A 87 -11.31 -8.03 -10.34
C ALA A 87 -12.46 -7.86 -9.32
N TYR A 88 -13.43 -6.99 -9.62
CA TYR A 88 -14.66 -6.87 -8.84
C TYR A 88 -15.61 -8.05 -9.08
N LEU A 89 -15.75 -8.54 -10.32
CA LEU A 89 -16.60 -9.69 -10.65
C LEU A 89 -16.14 -11.01 -9.99
N ALA A 90 -14.85 -11.11 -9.62
CA ALA A 90 -14.26 -12.25 -8.94
C ALA A 90 -14.43 -13.59 -9.71
N ASP A 91 -14.50 -13.53 -11.04
CA ASP A 91 -14.66 -14.68 -11.95
C ASP A 91 -13.43 -14.93 -12.86
N GLY A 92 -12.35 -14.16 -12.63
CA GLY A 92 -11.12 -14.23 -13.43
C GLY A 92 -11.19 -13.47 -14.76
N SER A 93 -12.22 -12.67 -15.00
CA SER A 93 -12.35 -11.83 -16.21
C SER A 93 -11.32 -10.69 -16.30
N GLU A 94 -10.51 -10.46 -15.26
CA GLU A 94 -9.38 -9.53 -15.33
C GLU A 94 -8.27 -9.92 -16.33
N TYR A 95 -8.34 -11.14 -16.89
CA TYR A 95 -7.41 -11.68 -17.88
C TYR A 95 -8.07 -12.12 -19.21
N ARG A 96 -9.37 -11.83 -19.41
CA ARG A 96 -10.14 -12.32 -20.57
C ARG A 96 -10.62 -11.20 -21.48
#